data_AF-A0A4S1ZBN5-F1
#
_entry.id   AF-A0A4S1ZBN5-F1
#
_cell.length_a   1.000
_cell.length_b   1.000
_cell.length_c   1.000
_cell.angle_alpha   90.00
_cell.angle_beta   90.00
_cell.angle_gamma   90.00
#
_symmetry.space_group_name_H-M   'P 1'
#
loop_
_entity.id
_entity.type
_entity.pdbx_description
1 polymer ?
#
loop_
_entity_poly.entity_id
_entity_poly.type
_entity_poly.pdbx_seq_one_letter_code
_entity_poly.pdbx_strand_id
1 'polypeptide(L)'
;MPDIKNRPNVIDVVIGTGFGAGFWPWGPGTAGAALATLIWCLYSGALAGLGMPVVCSSYQEVLCVTAMLAVVSTLASIAPINRLEKHWGADPSRVVVDEMAGVWVTLLAVPATMEWQYVLGAFLLFRIMDIVKPLGCRWLDKNIHGGWGVMLDDILAGVYGAVALWGIRTVAEMWW
;
A
#
# COMPACT_ATOMS: atom_id res chain seq x y z
N MET A 1 28.45 21.57 13.75
CA MET A 1 27.54 20.47 14.15
C MET A 1 26.24 20.67 13.40
N PRO A 2 25.72 19.68 12.65
CA PRO A 2 24.37 19.77 12.11
C PRO A 2 23.41 19.93 13.29
N ASP A 3 22.51 20.92 13.21
CA ASP A 3 21.61 21.30 14.29
C ASP A 3 20.71 20.11 14.67
N ILE A 4 20.99 19.52 15.84
CA ILE A 4 20.29 18.33 16.34
C ILE A 4 18.79 18.62 16.55
N LYS A 5 18.40 19.89 16.65
CA LYS A 5 17.00 20.30 16.84
C LYS A 5 16.12 20.18 15.59
N ASN A 6 16.68 19.96 14.40
CA ASN A 6 15.91 19.95 13.14
C ASN A 6 15.72 18.55 12.54
N ARG A 7 15.72 17.50 13.38
CA ARG A 7 15.49 16.12 12.92
C ARG A 7 14.02 15.74 13.10
N PRO A 8 13.41 15.04 12.12
CA PRO A 8 12.04 14.55 12.27
C PRO A 8 11.96 13.55 13.43
N ASN A 9 10.77 13.47 14.04
CA ASN A 9 10.49 12.50 15.10
C ASN A 9 10.66 11.08 14.55
N VAL A 10 11.28 10.19 15.34
CA VAL A 10 11.51 8.79 14.94
C VAL A 10 10.20 8.05 14.62
N ILE A 11 9.14 8.31 15.38
CA ILE A 11 7.82 7.71 15.15
C ILE A 11 7.28 8.14 13.79
N ASP A 12 7.38 9.44 13.47
CA ASP A 12 6.93 9.94 12.17
C ASP A 12 7.69 9.27 11.03
N VAL A 13 9.02 9.12 11.18
CA VAL A 13 9.88 8.42 10.21
C VAL A 13 9.45 6.96 10.04
N VAL A 14 9.25 6.23 11.14
CA VAL A 14 8.85 4.81 11.08
C VAL A 14 7.51 4.64 10.38
N ILE A 15 6.53 5.50 10.70
CA ILE A 15 5.21 5.45 10.06
C ILE A 15 5.31 5.84 8.59
N GLY A 16 5.85 7.02 8.28
CA GLY A 16 5.89 7.54 6.91
C GLY A 16 6.69 6.65 5.96
N THR A 17 7.82 6.12 6.42
CA THR A 17 8.69 5.27 5.58
C THR A 17 8.26 3.80 5.51
N GLY A 18 7.13 3.43 6.09
CA GLY A 18 6.67 2.03 6.10
C GLY A 18 7.69 1.11 6.77
N PHE A 19 8.05 1.39 8.03
CA PHE A 19 9.04 0.64 8.81
C PHE A 19 10.46 0.66 8.22
N GLY A 20 10.80 1.74 7.50
CA GLY A 20 12.12 1.94 6.90
C GLY A 20 12.25 1.44 5.46
N ALA A 21 11.20 0.83 4.88
CA ALA A 21 11.18 0.43 3.47
C ALA A 21 11.46 1.61 2.52
N GLY A 22 10.99 2.80 2.88
CA GLY A 22 11.20 4.03 2.14
C GLY A 22 12.65 4.51 2.04
N PHE A 23 13.59 3.89 2.76
CA PHE A 23 15.03 4.16 2.59
C PHE A 23 15.68 3.32 1.48
N TRP A 24 14.94 2.44 0.80
CA TRP A 24 15.47 1.66 -0.30
C TRP A 24 15.89 2.55 -1.49
N PRO A 25 17.15 2.47 -1.98
CA PRO A 25 17.71 3.51 -2.85
C PRO A 25 17.20 3.50 -4.31
N TRP A 26 16.69 2.38 -4.81
CA TRP A 26 16.37 2.22 -6.25
C TRP A 26 14.88 2.28 -6.59
N GLY A 27 14.02 2.30 -5.58
CA GLY A 27 12.57 2.29 -5.74
C GLY A 27 11.87 2.19 -4.39
N PRO A 28 11.90 3.27 -3.58
CA PRO A 28 11.26 3.28 -2.26
C PRO A 28 9.81 2.81 -2.30
N GLY A 29 9.00 3.34 -3.21
CA GLY A 29 7.58 2.97 -3.33
C GLY A 29 7.40 1.48 -3.63
N THR A 30 8.20 0.92 -4.53
CA THR A 30 8.20 -0.52 -4.84
C THR A 30 8.58 -1.35 -3.60
N ALA A 31 9.55 -0.90 -2.81
CA ALA A 31 9.94 -1.57 -1.57
C ALA A 31 8.81 -1.50 -0.53
N GLY A 32 8.12 -0.36 -0.40
CA GLY A 32 6.94 -0.20 0.47
C GLY A 32 5.79 -1.13 0.07
N ALA A 33 5.40 -1.11 -1.20
CA ALA A 33 4.35 -1.99 -1.74
C ALA A 33 4.71 -3.48 -1.62
N ALA A 34 5.98 -3.85 -1.85
CA ALA A 34 6.45 -5.23 -1.71
C ALA A 34 6.42 -5.68 -0.25
N LEU A 35 6.84 -4.82 0.69
CA LEU A 35 6.76 -5.10 2.12
C LEU A 35 5.30 -5.27 2.58
N ALA A 36 4.39 -4.38 2.15
CA ALA A 36 2.97 -4.51 2.45
C ALA A 36 2.35 -5.80 1.89
N THR A 37 2.74 -6.19 0.68
CA THR A 37 2.33 -7.46 0.07
C THR A 37 2.87 -8.66 0.86
N LEU A 38 4.12 -8.61 1.31
CA LEU A 38 4.71 -9.64 2.16
C LEU A 38 3.96 -9.74 3.51
N ILE A 39 3.67 -8.61 4.15
CA ILE A 39 2.86 -8.58 5.39
C ILE A 39 1.51 -9.25 5.15
N TRP A 40 0.84 -8.95 4.04
CA TRP A 40 -0.42 -9.58 3.65
C TRP A 40 -0.29 -11.10 3.50
N CYS A 41 0.74 -11.57 2.79
CA CYS A 41 1.01 -13.00 2.61
C CYS A 41 1.24 -13.75 3.92
N LEU A 42 1.87 -13.10 4.91
CA LEU A 42 2.17 -13.70 6.21
C LEU A 42 0.92 -13.95 7.06
N TYR A 43 -0.09 -13.08 7.01
CA TYR A 43 -1.32 -13.31 7.79
C TYR A 43 -2.44 -14.01 7.02
N SER A 44 -2.48 -13.88 5.69
CA SER A 44 -3.57 -14.37 4.85
C SER A 44 -3.62 -15.89 4.70
N GLY A 45 -2.48 -16.58 4.87
CA GLY A 45 -2.34 -17.99 4.56
C GLY A 45 -1.90 -18.28 3.12
N ALA A 46 -1.62 -17.25 2.31
CA ALA A 46 -1.07 -17.42 0.95
C ALA A 46 0.25 -18.21 0.90
N LEU A 47 0.99 -18.25 2.01
CA LEU A 47 2.24 -19.01 2.15
C LEU A 47 2.06 -20.37 2.87
N ALA A 48 0.82 -20.82 3.13
CA ALA A 48 0.56 -22.06 3.85
C ALA A 48 1.17 -23.30 3.15
N GLY A 49 1.17 -23.32 1.81
CA GLY A 49 1.81 -24.38 1.01
C GLY A 49 3.33 -24.47 1.18
N LEU A 50 3.97 -23.42 1.73
CA LEU A 50 5.40 -23.38 2.07
C LEU A 50 5.65 -23.74 3.54
N GLY A 51 4.64 -24.20 4.27
CA GLY A 51 4.74 -24.56 5.69
C GLY A 51 4.72 -23.37 6.66
N MET A 52 4.39 -22.16 6.18
CA MET A 52 4.23 -20.99 7.04
C MET A 52 2.94 -21.08 7.86
N PRO A 53 2.93 -20.61 9.11
CA PRO A 53 1.74 -20.62 9.96
C PRO A 53 0.66 -19.72 9.37
N VAL A 54 -0.58 -20.19 9.43
CA VAL A 54 -1.77 -19.42 9.02
C VAL A 54 -2.24 -18.60 10.22
N VAL A 55 -2.28 -17.27 10.07
CA VAL A 55 -2.70 -16.36 11.16
C VAL A 55 -4.22 -16.15 11.14
N CYS A 56 -4.79 -15.80 9.99
CA CYS A 56 -6.23 -15.65 9.82
C CYS A 56 -6.89 -17.00 9.52
N SER A 57 -7.92 -17.36 10.27
CA SER A 57 -8.58 -18.66 10.17
C SER A 57 -9.67 -18.72 9.09
N SER A 58 -10.07 -17.57 8.55
CA SER A 58 -11.09 -17.47 7.51
C SER A 58 -10.78 -16.37 6.48
N TYR A 59 -11.33 -16.50 5.27
CA TYR A 59 -11.19 -15.48 4.23
C TYR A 59 -11.79 -14.13 4.66
N GLN A 60 -12.90 -14.16 5.40
CA GLN A 60 -13.54 -12.96 5.95
C GLN A 60 -12.61 -12.22 6.93
N GLU A 61 -11.87 -12.94 7.78
CA GLU A 61 -10.85 -12.32 8.65
C GLU A 61 -9.75 -11.65 7.84
N VAL A 62 -9.28 -12.29 6.77
CA VAL A 62 -8.26 -11.71 5.88
C VAL A 62 -8.75 -10.40 5.28
N LEU A 63 -9.98 -10.35 4.77
CA LEU A 63 -10.57 -9.12 4.23
C LEU A 63 -10.70 -8.03 5.31
N CYS A 64 -11.18 -8.39 6.50
CA CYS A 64 -11.33 -7.45 7.62
C CYS A 64 -9.99 -6.87 8.07
N VAL A 65 -8.96 -7.70 8.23
CA VAL A 65 -7.61 -7.27 8.60
C VAL A 65 -7.00 -6.42 7.50
N THR A 66 -7.12 -6.81 6.23
CA THR A 66 -6.61 -6.04 5.09
C THR A 66 -7.24 -4.65 5.03
N ALA A 67 -8.57 -4.57 5.14
CA ALA A 67 -9.30 -3.30 5.14
C ALA A 67 -8.93 -2.45 6.37
N MET A 68 -8.80 -3.06 7.55
CA MET A 68 -8.36 -2.37 8.76
C MET A 68 -6.95 -1.79 8.59
N LEU A 69 -6.00 -2.56 8.05
CA LEU A 69 -4.64 -2.08 7.80
C LEU A 69 -4.62 -0.90 6.83
N ALA A 70 -5.37 -0.96 5.73
CA ALA A 70 -5.48 0.14 4.78
C ALA A 70 -6.07 1.42 5.43
N VAL A 71 -7.15 1.28 6.20
CA VAL A 71 -7.79 2.43 6.87
C VAL A 71 -6.91 3.00 7.98
N VAL A 72 -6.36 2.15 8.85
CA VAL A 72 -5.54 2.57 9.99
C VAL A 72 -4.24 3.21 9.51
N SER A 73 -3.55 2.62 8.51
CA SER A 73 -2.34 3.22 7.94
C SER A 73 -2.64 4.59 7.33
N THR A 74 -3.75 4.72 6.59
CA THR A 74 -4.22 6.00 6.04
C THR A 74 -4.43 7.05 7.11
N LEU A 75 -5.22 6.76 8.15
CA LEU A 75 -5.53 7.75 9.17
C LEU A 75 -4.34 8.08 10.07
N ALA A 76 -3.51 7.07 10.39
CA ALA A 76 -2.36 7.24 11.26
C ALA A 76 -1.19 7.98 10.59
N SER A 77 -1.07 7.93 9.25
CA SER A 77 0.03 8.54 8.52
C SER A 77 -0.16 10.03 8.22
N ILE A 78 -1.39 10.56 8.23
CA ILE A 78 -1.69 11.94 7.81
C ILE A 78 -0.85 12.98 8.56
N ALA A 79 -0.87 12.91 9.89
CA ALA A 79 -0.12 13.85 10.72
C ALA A 79 1.40 13.65 10.62
N PRO A 80 1.94 12.41 10.66
CA PRO A 80 3.34 12.13 10.34
C PRO A 80 3.79 12.71 8.99
N ILE A 81 3.07 12.46 7.90
CA ILE A 81 3.42 12.94 6.55
C ILE A 81 3.53 14.47 6.56
N ASN A 82 2.51 15.17 7.08
CA ASN A 82 2.53 16.64 7.19
C ASN A 82 3.72 17.19 8.00
N ARG A 83 4.23 16.43 8.98
CA ARG A 83 5.43 16.82 9.74
C ARG A 83 6.69 16.48 8.96
N LEU A 84 6.76 15.33 8.31
CA LEU A 84 7.90 14.91 7.48
C LEU A 84 8.12 15.85 6.29
N GLU A 85 7.06 16.33 5.65
CA GLU A 85 7.16 17.28 4.55
C GLU A 85 7.90 18.57 4.93
N LYS A 86 7.74 19.03 6.18
CA LYS A 86 8.45 20.20 6.71
C LYS A 86 9.97 19.98 6.83
N HIS A 87 10.40 18.72 6.94
CA HIS A 87 11.80 18.34 7.10
C HIS A 87 12.45 17.88 5.79
N TRP A 88 11.67 17.24 4.91
CA TRP A 88 12.18 16.57 3.71
C TRP A 88 11.73 17.20 2.40
N GLY A 89 10.88 18.24 2.44
CA GLY A 89 10.24 18.81 1.27
C GLY A 89 8.87 18.19 1.01
N ALA A 90 8.09 18.82 0.13
CA ALA A 90 6.78 18.31 -0.28
C ALA A 90 6.92 16.96 -0.96
N ASP A 91 6.00 16.04 -0.67
CA ASP A 91 5.95 14.68 -1.22
C ASP A 91 7.32 13.97 -1.28
N PRO A 92 7.96 13.73 -0.11
CA PRO A 92 9.28 13.15 -0.09
C PRO A 92 9.20 11.68 -0.51
N SER A 93 9.97 11.28 -1.52
CA SER A 93 9.98 9.92 -2.09
C SER A 93 10.26 8.77 -1.10
N ARG A 94 10.61 9.08 0.15
CA ARG A 94 10.83 8.10 1.23
C ARG A 94 9.56 7.81 2.03
N VAL A 95 8.52 8.63 1.89
CA VAL A 95 7.19 8.30 2.39
C VAL A 95 6.61 7.26 1.44
N VAL A 96 6.26 6.09 1.97
CA VAL A 96 5.80 4.93 1.19
C VAL A 96 4.64 4.20 1.89
N VAL A 97 4.03 4.84 2.90
CA VAL A 97 2.91 4.26 3.65
C VAL A 97 1.58 4.38 2.89
N ASP A 98 1.47 5.38 2.03
CA ASP A 98 0.55 5.49 0.90
C ASP A 98 0.61 4.25 0.01
N GLU A 99 1.80 3.86 -0.40
CA GLU A 99 2.03 2.70 -1.28
C GLU A 99 1.62 1.38 -0.61
N MET A 100 1.83 1.29 0.71
CA MET A 100 1.36 0.17 1.52
C MET A 100 -0.17 0.12 1.59
N ALA A 101 -0.82 1.25 1.81
CA ALA A 101 -2.26 1.34 1.90
C ALA A 101 -2.92 1.03 0.55
N GLY A 102 -2.39 1.58 -0.55
CA GLY A 102 -2.89 1.37 -1.91
C GLY A 102 -2.81 -0.09 -2.36
N VAL A 103 -1.69 -0.78 -2.09
CA VAL A 103 -1.58 -2.20 -2.44
C VAL A 103 -2.51 -3.07 -1.59
N TRP A 104 -2.72 -2.76 -0.30
CA TRP A 104 -3.70 -3.47 0.54
C TRP A 104 -5.12 -3.32 0.01
N VAL A 105 -5.51 -2.13 -0.49
CA VAL A 105 -6.80 -1.94 -1.17
C VAL A 105 -6.91 -2.86 -2.38
N THR A 106 -5.85 -2.97 -3.19
CA THR A 106 -5.85 -3.87 -4.36
C THR A 106 -5.96 -5.34 -3.97
N LEU A 107 -5.29 -5.75 -2.89
CA LEU A 107 -5.28 -7.12 -2.38
C LEU A 107 -6.66 -7.59 -1.87
N LEU A 108 -7.59 -6.67 -1.57
CA LEU A 108 -8.99 -7.03 -1.25
C LEU A 108 -9.71 -7.76 -2.41
N ALA A 109 -9.22 -7.64 -3.65
CA ALA A 109 -9.78 -8.32 -4.81
C ALA A 109 -9.20 -9.72 -5.06
N VAL A 110 -8.17 -10.14 -4.32
CA VAL A 110 -7.61 -11.50 -4.41
C VAL A 110 -8.67 -12.52 -3.98
N PRO A 111 -8.95 -13.58 -4.77
CA PRO A 111 -9.96 -14.56 -4.42
C PRO A 111 -9.56 -15.42 -3.20
N ALA A 112 -10.54 -16.09 -2.60
CA ALA A 112 -10.34 -16.94 -1.43
C ALA A 112 -9.39 -18.13 -1.66
N THR A 113 -9.13 -18.51 -2.93
CA THR A 113 -8.12 -19.51 -3.27
C THR A 113 -6.69 -19.03 -3.02
N MET A 114 -6.48 -17.71 -2.92
CA MET A 114 -5.20 -17.05 -2.62
C MET A 114 -4.04 -17.49 -3.53
N GLU A 115 -4.35 -17.84 -4.77
CA GLU A 115 -3.33 -18.28 -5.71
C GLU A 115 -2.34 -17.15 -6.00
N TRP A 116 -1.06 -17.53 -6.09
CA TRP A 116 0.04 -16.58 -6.20
C TRP A 116 -0.09 -15.63 -7.40
N GLN A 117 -0.70 -16.06 -8.51
CA GLN A 117 -0.94 -15.21 -9.68
C GLN A 117 -1.83 -14.00 -9.36
N TYR A 118 -2.82 -14.14 -8.47
CA TYR A 118 -3.70 -13.03 -8.11
C TYR A 118 -3.01 -12.09 -7.13
N VAL A 119 -2.15 -12.60 -6.24
CA VAL A 119 -1.33 -11.78 -5.34
C VAL A 119 -0.31 -10.96 -6.14
N LEU A 120 0.40 -11.60 -7.06
CA LEU A 120 1.32 -10.92 -7.97
C LEU A 120 0.57 -9.94 -8.87
N GLY A 121 -0.60 -10.35 -9.39
CA GLY A 121 -1.48 -9.49 -10.17
C GLY A 121 -1.91 -8.25 -9.41
N ALA A 122 -2.30 -8.39 -8.14
CA ALA A 122 -2.64 -7.26 -7.27
C ALA A 122 -1.48 -6.27 -7.14
N PHE A 123 -0.29 -6.77 -6.82
CA PHE A 123 0.91 -5.94 -6.71
C PHE A 123 1.23 -5.20 -8.02
N LEU A 124 1.25 -5.91 -9.15
CA LEU A 124 1.58 -5.32 -10.45
C LEU A 124 0.52 -4.31 -10.91
N LEU A 125 -0.75 -4.64 -10.78
CA LEU A 125 -1.85 -3.75 -11.17
C LEU A 125 -1.84 -2.49 -10.33
N PHE A 126 -1.67 -2.60 -9.01
CA PHE A 126 -1.52 -1.44 -8.14
C PHE A 126 -0.39 -0.52 -8.64
N ARG A 127 0.82 -1.08 -8.86
CA ARG A 127 1.96 -0.28 -9.33
C ARG A 127 1.73 0.37 -10.68
N ILE A 128 1.07 -0.32 -11.60
CA ILE A 128 0.71 0.26 -12.89
C ILE A 128 -0.24 1.45 -12.69
N MET A 129 -1.28 1.30 -11.85
CA MET A 129 -2.26 2.36 -11.62
C MET A 129 -1.65 3.56 -10.89
N ASP A 130 -0.81 3.32 -9.89
CA ASP A 130 -0.09 4.37 -9.17
C ASP A 130 0.86 5.15 -10.11
N ILE A 131 1.64 4.47 -10.94
CA ILE A 131 2.56 5.15 -11.86
C ILE A 131 1.81 5.91 -12.96
N VAL A 132 0.74 5.33 -13.50
CA VAL A 132 -0.04 5.95 -14.60
C VAL A 132 -0.92 7.10 -14.10
N LYS A 133 -1.39 7.01 -12.86
CA LYS A 133 -2.37 7.90 -12.20
C LYS A 133 -3.60 8.14 -13.10
N PRO A 134 -4.41 7.12 -13.42
CA PRO A 134 -5.59 7.30 -14.25
C PRO A 134 -6.69 8.09 -13.53
N LEU A 135 -7.60 8.65 -14.33
CA LEU A 135 -8.93 9.15 -13.94
C LEU A 135 -9.05 9.80 -12.55
N GLY A 136 -8.52 11.01 -12.36
CA GLY A 136 -8.75 11.76 -11.12
C GLY A 136 -7.66 11.60 -10.06
N CYS A 137 -6.79 10.59 -10.12
CA CYS A 137 -5.57 10.55 -9.30
C CYS A 137 -4.74 11.85 -9.47
N ARG A 138 -4.54 12.30 -10.72
CA ARG A 138 -3.87 13.57 -11.02
C ARG A 138 -4.63 14.81 -10.56
N TRP A 139 -5.94 14.71 -10.35
CA TRP A 139 -6.72 15.81 -9.81
C TRP A 139 -6.55 15.87 -8.28
N LEU A 140 -6.57 14.73 -7.59
CA LEU A 140 -6.31 14.65 -6.15
C LEU A 140 -4.93 15.23 -5.81
N ASP A 141 -3.90 14.74 -6.50
CA ASP A 141 -2.50 15.19 -6.37
C ASP A 141 -2.35 16.72 -6.53
N LYS A 142 -3.13 17.32 -7.44
CA LYS A 142 -3.07 18.78 -7.71
C LYS A 142 -3.90 19.64 -6.76
N ASN A 143 -4.95 19.09 -6.13
CA ASN A 143 -5.95 19.90 -5.42
C ASN A 143 -5.99 19.62 -3.91
N ILE A 144 -5.56 18.43 -3.48
CA ILE A 144 -5.52 18.02 -2.08
C ILE A 144 -4.04 17.93 -1.70
N HIS A 145 -3.65 18.66 -0.65
CA HIS A 145 -2.26 18.79 -0.25
C HIS A 145 -1.98 18.10 1.09
N GLY A 146 -0.71 17.83 1.34
CA GLY A 146 -0.22 17.18 2.55
C GLY A 146 -0.63 15.71 2.62
N GLY A 147 -0.66 15.15 3.84
CA GLY A 147 -0.89 13.72 4.05
C GLY A 147 -2.22 13.20 3.50
N TRP A 148 -3.25 14.03 3.34
CA TRP A 148 -4.48 13.58 2.65
C TRP A 148 -4.28 13.44 1.14
N GLY A 149 -3.52 14.34 0.51
CA GLY A 149 -3.22 14.26 -0.92
C GLY A 149 -2.44 13.00 -1.24
N VAL A 150 -1.35 12.79 -0.50
CA VAL A 150 -0.42 11.65 -0.62
C VAL A 150 -1.10 10.30 -0.33
N MET A 151 -2.07 10.24 0.58
CA MET A 151 -2.75 8.96 0.83
C MET A 151 -3.88 8.70 -0.18
N LEU A 152 -4.63 9.72 -0.59
CA LEU A 152 -5.86 9.52 -1.38
C LEU A 152 -5.57 9.15 -2.84
N ASP A 153 -4.47 9.61 -3.43
CA ASP A 153 -4.11 9.24 -4.80
C ASP A 153 -3.74 7.76 -4.92
N ASP A 154 -2.98 7.22 -3.97
CA ASP A 154 -2.60 5.80 -3.90
C ASP A 154 -3.75 4.89 -3.50
N ILE A 155 -4.64 5.34 -2.59
CA ILE A 155 -5.88 4.62 -2.29
C ILE A 155 -6.75 4.52 -3.55
N LEU A 156 -6.87 5.61 -4.32
CA LEU A 156 -7.65 5.60 -5.55
C LEU A 156 -7.00 4.70 -6.62
N ALA A 157 -5.67 4.75 -6.76
CA ALA A 157 -4.92 3.81 -7.60
C ALA A 157 -5.16 2.35 -7.17
N GLY A 158 -5.21 2.10 -5.87
CA GLY A 158 -5.54 0.80 -5.28
C GLY A 158 -6.95 0.32 -5.63
N VAL A 159 -7.94 1.21 -5.62
CA VAL A 159 -9.30 0.90 -6.07
C VAL A 159 -9.31 0.51 -7.55
N TYR A 160 -8.58 1.23 -8.41
CA TYR A 160 -8.47 0.86 -9.82
C TYR A 160 -7.79 -0.49 -10.03
N GLY A 161 -6.74 -0.77 -9.27
CA GLY A 161 -6.09 -2.08 -9.25
C GLY A 161 -7.08 -3.18 -8.84
N ALA A 162 -7.85 -2.96 -7.77
CA ALA A 162 -8.83 -3.92 -7.27
C ALA A 162 -9.92 -4.22 -8.32
N VAL A 163 -10.47 -3.19 -8.95
CA VAL A 163 -11.48 -3.33 -10.01
C VAL A 163 -10.92 -4.08 -11.21
N ALA A 164 -9.69 -3.76 -11.64
CA ALA A 164 -9.04 -4.45 -12.74
C ALA A 164 -8.80 -5.93 -12.43
N LEU A 165 -8.30 -6.24 -11.23
CA LEU A 165 -8.06 -7.62 -10.79
C LEU A 165 -9.36 -8.41 -10.70
N TRP A 166 -10.41 -7.80 -10.15
CA TRP A 166 -11.73 -8.40 -10.08
C TRP A 166 -12.32 -8.68 -11.47
N GLY A 167 -12.13 -7.77 -12.44
CA GLY A 167 -12.51 -8.00 -13.83
C GLY A 167 -11.75 -9.18 -14.44
N ILE A 168 -10.43 -9.23 -14.26
CA ILE A 168 -9.57 -10.30 -14.78
C ILE A 168 -9.98 -11.66 -14.22
N ARG A 169 -10.16 -11.78 -12.89
CA ARG A 169 -10.54 -13.06 -12.28
C ARG A 169 -11.92 -13.52 -12.74
N THR A 170 -12.88 -12.59 -12.84
CA THR A 170 -14.25 -12.92 -13.26
C THR A 170 -14.27 -13.43 -14.69
N VAL A 171 -13.48 -12.83 -15.58
CA VAL A 171 -13.31 -13.34 -16.94
C VAL A 171 -12.63 -14.70 -16.91
N ALA A 172 -11.52 -14.87 -16.19
CA ALA A 172 -10.79 -16.14 -16.11
C ALA A 172 -11.70 -17.30 -15.64
N GLU A 173 -12.52 -17.07 -14.61
CA GLU A 173 -13.49 -18.01 -14.07
C GLU A 173 -14.66 -18.34 -15.03
N MET A 174 -14.93 -17.54 -16.06
CA MET A 174 -15.93 -17.86 -17.09
C MET A 174 -15.43 -18.85 -18.14
N TRP A 175 -14.11 -18.95 -18.32
CA TRP A 175 -13.49 -19.74 -19.39
C TRP A 175 -12.91 -21.07 -18.91
N TRP A 176 -13.03 -21.37 -17.62
CA TRP A 176 -12.53 -22.56 -16.93
C TRP A 176 -13.61 -23.18 -16.06
#